data_AF-A0AB73C5N2-F1
#
_entry.id   AF-A0AB73C5N2-F1
#
_cell.length_a   1.000
_cell.length_b   1.000
_cell.length_c   1.000
_cell.angle_alpha   90.00
_cell.angle_beta   90.00
_cell.angle_gamma   90.00
#
_symmetry.space_group_name_H-M   'P 1'
#
loop_
_entity.id
_entity.type
_entity.pdbx_description
1 polymer ?
#
loop_
_entity_poly.entity_id
_entity_poly.type
_entity_poly.pdbx_seq_one_letter_code
_entity_poly.pdbx_strand_id
1 'polypeptide(L)'
;MKIMKEQKIRSEGDNYRNGTKKKKIRSQYGEFEVEGPQDRNSSFDPKIVKKRQKDISEIDQKIINMYVRGLTTRQISEQIEKLYGFECSESFISNVTDKILQDIEDWQNRPLDAIYPIPFIDAVHFSLREDNHVKKIAAYVILEITLEGKKEVISLEIGKNESSKYWLGVLNTLKH
;
A
#
# COMPACT_ATOMS: atom_id res chain seq x y z
N MET A 1 9.58 -7.35 10.09
CA MET A 1 8.58 -7.85 9.11
C MET A 1 8.52 -9.37 9.25
N LYS A 2 7.41 -9.92 9.78
CA LYS A 2 7.29 -11.36 10.10
C LYS A 2 6.57 -12.05 8.96
N ILE A 3 7.32 -12.71 8.07
CA ILE A 3 6.73 -13.54 7.03
C ILE A 3 6.24 -14.82 7.74
N MET A 4 4.93 -15.07 7.70
CA MET A 4 4.21 -16.23 8.27
C MET A 4 3.93 -16.21 9.78
N LYS A 5 2.63 -16.15 10.12
CA LYS A 5 2.07 -16.66 11.38
C LYS A 5 1.35 -17.97 11.05
N GLU A 6 2.02 -19.10 11.26
CA GLU A 6 1.35 -20.39 11.40
C GLU A 6 1.24 -20.79 12.88
N GLN A 7 0.09 -21.39 13.18
CA GLN A 7 -0.40 -21.82 14.49
C GLN A 7 0.58 -22.74 15.22
N LYS A 8 0.58 -22.66 16.55
CA LYS A 8 1.32 -23.54 17.46
C LYS A 8 0.83 -24.98 17.30
N ILE A 9 1.48 -25.76 16.46
CA ILE A 9 1.44 -27.22 16.54
C ILE A 9 2.82 -27.65 17.06
N ARG A 10 2.89 -28.13 18.30
CA ARG A 10 4.08 -28.81 18.81
C ARG A 10 4.14 -30.15 18.07
N SER A 11 4.99 -30.25 17.06
CA SER A 11 5.34 -31.51 16.40
C SER A 11 6.38 -32.25 17.25
N GLU A 12 6.12 -33.53 17.58
CA GLU A 12 7.08 -34.47 18.22
C GLU A 12 8.25 -34.88 17.29
N GLY A 13 8.64 -34.02 16.35
CA GLY A 13 9.68 -34.28 15.35
C GLY A 13 11.02 -33.63 15.69
N ASP A 14 12.11 -34.21 15.17
CA ASP A 14 13.51 -33.75 15.30
C ASP A 14 13.80 -32.38 14.65
N ASN A 15 12.77 -31.70 14.16
CA ASN A 15 12.87 -30.39 13.51
C ASN A 15 12.02 -29.36 14.26
N TYR A 16 12.62 -28.19 14.51
CA TYR A 16 11.98 -27.10 15.23
C TYR A 16 12.43 -25.76 14.66
N ARG A 17 11.69 -24.69 14.98
CA ARG A 17 12.01 -23.32 14.54
C ARG A 17 13.36 -22.86 15.12
N ASN A 18 14.26 -22.42 14.25
CA ASN A 18 15.60 -21.94 14.59
C ASN A 18 15.77 -20.46 14.20
N GLY A 19 14.90 -19.61 14.73
CA GLY A 19 14.97 -18.15 14.53
C GLY A 19 14.53 -17.68 13.14
N THR A 20 15.02 -16.51 12.77
CA THR A 20 14.77 -15.85 11.48
C THR A 20 16.09 -15.54 10.77
N LYS A 21 16.09 -15.64 9.45
CA LYS A 21 17.21 -15.27 8.60
C LYS A 21 16.87 -14.00 7.84
N LYS A 22 17.74 -13.00 7.98
CA LYS A 22 17.66 -11.75 7.23
C LYS A 22 18.04 -11.97 5.77
N LYS A 23 17.29 -11.33 4.88
CA LYS A 23 17.48 -11.41 3.44
C LYS A 23 17.23 -10.04 2.82
N LYS A 24 18.25 -9.48 2.18
CA LYS A 24 18.09 -8.31 1.31
C LYS A 24 17.46 -8.73 -0.01
N ILE A 25 16.36 -8.07 -0.36
CA ILE A 25 15.57 -8.31 -1.57
C ILE A 25 15.50 -7.00 -2.35
N ARG A 26 15.61 -7.11 -3.67
CA ARG A 26 15.45 -6.05 -4.66
C ARG A 26 14.01 -6.05 -5.16
N SER A 27 13.44 -4.87 -5.15
CA SER A 27 12.18 -4.52 -5.78
C SER A 27 12.43 -3.32 -6.70
N GLN A 28 11.49 -3.05 -7.59
CA GLN A 28 11.48 -1.85 -8.43
C GLN A 28 11.47 -0.54 -7.62
N TYR A 29 11.02 -0.59 -6.37
CA TYR A 29 11.00 0.55 -5.43
C TYR A 29 12.23 0.58 -4.49
N GLY A 30 13.25 -0.23 -4.76
CA GLY A 30 14.51 -0.26 -3.99
C GLY A 30 14.81 -1.57 -3.27
N GLU A 31 15.88 -1.55 -2.48
CA GLU A 31 16.32 -2.69 -1.66
C GLU A 31 15.72 -2.61 -0.25
N PHE A 32 15.14 -3.71 0.21
CA PHE A 32 14.65 -3.81 1.59
C PHE A 32 15.00 -5.18 2.21
N GLU A 33 15.10 -5.20 3.53
CA GLU A 33 15.47 -6.38 4.30
C GLU A 33 14.22 -7.08 4.85
N VAL A 34 14.14 -8.39 4.61
CA VAL A 34 13.03 -9.20 5.09
C VAL A 34 13.56 -10.35 5.95
N GLU A 35 12.83 -10.66 7.02
CA GLU A 35 13.15 -11.73 7.94
C GLU A 35 12.28 -12.96 7.63
N GLY A 36 12.89 -13.98 7.05
CA GLY A 36 12.25 -15.26 6.78
C GLY A 36 12.44 -16.22 7.95
N PRO A 37 11.41 -17.00 8.36
CA PRO A 37 11.58 -18.04 9.36
C PRO A 37 12.53 -19.14 8.85
N GLN A 38 13.29 -19.74 9.76
CA GLN A 38 14.17 -20.87 9.47
C GLN A 38 13.91 -22.02 10.44
N ASP A 39 14.03 -23.25 9.96
CA ASP A 39 13.98 -24.48 10.74
C ASP A 39 15.39 -25.06 10.95
N ARG A 40 15.60 -25.85 12.01
CA ARG A 40 16.92 -26.41 12.34
C ARG A 40 17.48 -27.27 11.22
N ASN A 41 16.62 -28.06 10.57
CA ASN A 41 17.02 -28.97 9.50
C ASN A 41 17.09 -28.30 8.13
N SER A 42 16.83 -26.98 8.05
CA SER A 42 16.82 -26.20 6.80
C SER A 42 15.93 -26.79 5.69
N SER A 43 14.93 -27.58 6.08
CA SER A 43 13.97 -28.25 5.20
C SER A 43 12.83 -27.32 4.78
N PHE A 44 12.62 -26.22 5.49
CA PHE A 44 11.62 -25.21 5.15
C PHE A 44 11.90 -24.58 3.78
N ASP A 45 10.91 -24.62 2.87
CA ASP A 45 11.01 -24.06 1.52
C ASP A 45 10.09 -22.82 1.39
N PRO A 46 10.63 -21.60 1.55
CA PRO A 46 9.85 -20.37 1.46
C PRO A 46 9.28 -20.19 0.05
N LYS A 47 7.96 -20.02 -0.04
CA LYS A 47 7.26 -19.95 -1.33
C LYS A 47 7.21 -18.55 -1.94
N ILE A 48 6.97 -17.52 -1.13
CA ILE A 48 6.88 -16.10 -1.57
C ILE A 48 8.24 -15.59 -2.07
N VAL A 49 9.30 -15.83 -1.29
CA VAL A 49 10.67 -15.45 -1.67
C VAL A 49 11.55 -16.69 -1.59
N LYS A 50 11.66 -17.41 -2.72
CA LYS A 50 12.39 -18.69 -2.80
C LYS A 50 13.80 -18.57 -2.24
N LYS A 51 14.36 -19.69 -1.77
CA LYS A 51 15.78 -19.73 -1.35
C LYS A 51 16.63 -19.14 -2.47
N ARG A 52 17.49 -18.17 -2.12
CA ARG A 52 18.39 -17.45 -3.04
C ARG A 52 17.73 -16.48 -4.05
N GLN A 53 16.40 -16.44 -4.19
CA GLN A 53 15.71 -15.44 -5.02
C GLN A 53 15.87 -14.04 -4.40
N LYS A 54 16.50 -13.10 -5.10
CA LYS A 54 16.72 -11.74 -4.59
C LYS A 54 15.86 -10.69 -5.27
N ASP A 55 15.14 -11.02 -6.34
CA ASP A 55 14.29 -10.09 -7.07
C ASP A 55 12.82 -10.53 -7.00
N ILE A 56 11.94 -9.59 -6.65
CA ILE A 56 10.49 -9.78 -6.56
C ILE A 56 9.71 -8.69 -7.30
N SER A 57 10.37 -7.86 -8.11
CA SER A 57 9.80 -6.64 -8.70
C SER A 57 8.50 -6.88 -9.49
N GLU A 58 8.44 -7.99 -10.24
CA GLU A 58 7.25 -8.34 -11.03
C GLU A 58 6.01 -8.65 -10.17
N ILE A 59 6.22 -9.30 -9.01
CA ILE A 59 5.14 -9.66 -8.09
C ILE A 59 4.61 -8.40 -7.41
N ASP A 60 5.51 -7.49 -7.00
CA ASP A 60 5.15 -6.23 -6.36
C ASP A 60 4.25 -5.39 -7.27
N GLN A 61 4.61 -5.22 -8.54
CA GLN A 61 3.78 -4.47 -9.49
C GLN A 61 2.40 -5.09 -9.68
N LYS A 62 2.32 -6.42 -9.73
CA LYS A 62 1.03 -7.13 -9.87
C LYS A 62 0.17 -6.95 -8.62
N ILE A 63 0.75 -7.00 -7.43
CA ILE A 63 0.05 -6.71 -6.17
C ILE A 63 -0.51 -5.29 -6.18
N ILE A 64 0.30 -4.29 -6.55
CA ILE A 64 -0.12 -2.88 -6.62
C ILE A 64 -1.24 -2.70 -7.64
N ASN A 65 -1.10 -3.26 -8.85
CA ASN A 65 -2.13 -3.17 -9.88
C ASN A 65 -3.46 -3.79 -9.44
N MET A 66 -3.43 -4.89 -8.70
CA MET A 66 -4.64 -5.50 -8.15
C MET A 66 -5.26 -4.63 -7.04
N TYR A 67 -4.43 -4.04 -6.17
CA TYR A 67 -4.89 -3.13 -5.14
C TYR A 67 -5.56 -1.88 -5.72
N VAL A 68 -4.95 -1.25 -6.74
CA VAL A 68 -5.51 -0.10 -7.46
C VAL A 68 -6.85 -0.44 -8.13
N ARG A 69 -7.05 -1.70 -8.55
CA ARG A 69 -8.33 -2.19 -9.09
C ARG A 69 -9.39 -2.47 -8.02
N GLY A 70 -9.10 -2.22 -6.75
CA GLY A 70 -10.02 -2.39 -5.64
C GLY A 70 -10.13 -3.81 -5.11
N LEU A 71 -9.18 -4.70 -5.43
CA LEU A 71 -9.16 -6.04 -4.83
C LEU A 71 -8.75 -5.95 -3.36
N THR A 72 -9.47 -6.66 -2.50
CA THR A 72 -9.11 -6.81 -1.08
C THR A 72 -7.81 -7.59 -0.93
N THR A 73 -7.11 -7.41 0.19
CA THR A 73 -5.87 -8.16 0.50
C THR A 73 -6.06 -9.68 0.41
N ARG A 74 -7.25 -10.18 0.79
CA ARG A 74 -7.62 -11.60 0.64
C ARG A 74 -7.74 -12.03 -0.82
N GLN A 75 -8.48 -11.27 -1.62
CA GLN A 75 -8.61 -11.54 -3.05
C GLN A 75 -7.26 -11.50 -3.76
N ILE A 76 -6.39 -10.55 -3.40
CA ILE A 76 -5.02 -10.46 -3.93
C ILE A 76 -4.25 -11.74 -3.58
N SER A 77 -4.32 -12.19 -2.33
CA SER A 77 -3.67 -13.44 -1.92
C SER A 77 -4.14 -14.64 -2.73
N GLU A 78 -5.46 -14.82 -2.87
CA GLU A 78 -6.05 -15.89 -3.68
C GLU A 78 -5.62 -15.84 -5.15
N GLN A 79 -5.52 -14.64 -5.74
CA GLN A 79 -5.07 -14.49 -7.12
C GLN A 79 -3.58 -14.83 -7.28
N ILE A 80 -2.74 -14.42 -6.32
CA ILE A 80 -1.32 -14.78 -6.34
C ILE A 80 -1.15 -16.29 -6.18
N GLU A 81 -1.90 -16.93 -5.29
CA GLU A 81 -1.86 -18.39 -5.11
C GLU A 81 -2.26 -19.12 -6.38
N LYS A 82 -3.35 -18.70 -7.04
CA LYS A 82 -3.81 -19.30 -8.30
C LYS A 82 -2.81 -19.15 -9.45
N LEU A 83 -2.17 -17.98 -9.57
CA LEU A 83 -1.25 -17.69 -10.68
C LEU A 83 0.16 -18.27 -10.46
N TYR A 84 0.63 -18.29 -9.21
CA TYR A 84 2.02 -18.59 -8.89
C TYR A 84 2.23 -19.80 -7.99
N GLY A 85 1.15 -20.42 -7.49
CA GLY A 85 1.20 -21.62 -6.67
C GLY A 85 1.73 -21.37 -5.26
N PHE A 86 1.65 -20.14 -4.76
CA PHE A 86 2.06 -19.80 -3.40
C PHE A 86 1.14 -18.81 -2.71
N GLU A 87 0.93 -19.02 -1.41
CA GLU A 87 0.15 -18.12 -0.57
C GLU A 87 0.96 -16.88 -0.18
N CYS A 88 0.35 -15.70 -0.30
CA CYS A 88 0.88 -14.43 0.20
C CYS A 88 0.17 -14.04 1.48
N SER A 89 0.90 -13.74 2.55
CA SER A 89 0.24 -13.22 3.76
C SER A 89 -0.37 -11.84 3.50
N GLU A 90 -1.52 -11.56 4.12
CA GLU A 90 -2.14 -10.21 4.07
C GLU A 90 -1.12 -9.13 4.49
N SER A 91 -0.29 -9.42 5.49
CA SER A 91 0.79 -8.53 5.93
C SER A 91 1.83 -8.26 4.84
N PHE A 92 2.19 -9.24 4.01
CA PHE A 92 3.14 -9.03 2.92
C PHE A 92 2.51 -8.11 1.87
N ILE A 93 1.24 -8.36 1.51
CA ILE A 93 0.48 -7.53 0.57
C ILE A 93 0.40 -6.09 1.07
N SER A 94 0.04 -5.87 2.35
CA SER A 94 0.02 -4.53 2.95
C SER A 94 1.38 -3.83 2.85
N ASN A 95 2.47 -4.51 3.22
CA ASN A 95 3.80 -3.91 3.12
C ASN A 95 4.21 -3.56 1.67
N VAL A 96 3.72 -4.32 0.68
CA VAL A 96 3.96 -4.01 -0.74
C VAL A 96 3.12 -2.80 -1.17
N THR A 97 1.85 -2.73 -0.77
CA THR A 97 0.99 -1.59 -1.08
C THR A 97 1.44 -0.32 -0.38
N ASP A 98 2.01 -0.42 0.82
CA ASP A 98 2.52 0.74 1.58
C ASP A 98 3.67 1.45 0.86
N LYS A 99 4.33 0.78 -0.11
CA LYS A 99 5.39 1.41 -0.92
C LYS A 99 4.87 2.55 -1.80
N ILE A 100 3.60 2.51 -2.20
CA ILE A 100 3.00 3.58 -3.02
C ILE A 100 2.70 4.84 -2.19
N LEU A 101 2.74 4.75 -0.86
CA LEU A 101 2.45 5.90 0.00
C LEU A 101 3.43 7.04 -0.23
N GLN A 102 4.70 6.73 -0.52
CA GLN A 102 5.68 7.75 -0.88
C GLN A 102 5.33 8.40 -2.21
N ASP A 103 4.97 7.62 -3.23
CA ASP A 103 4.56 8.15 -4.54
C ASP A 103 3.31 9.04 -4.42
N ILE A 104 2.38 8.70 -3.52
CA ILE A 104 1.20 9.52 -3.22
C ILE A 104 1.61 10.84 -2.56
N GLU A 105 2.51 10.80 -1.57
CA GLU A 105 3.01 12.00 -0.90
C GLU A 105 3.76 12.92 -1.89
N ASP A 106 4.61 12.34 -2.73
CA ASP A 106 5.33 13.07 -3.77
C ASP A 106 4.36 13.69 -4.79
N TRP A 107 3.30 12.96 -5.16
CA TRP A 107 2.26 13.47 -6.04
C TRP A 107 1.43 14.59 -5.39
N GLN A 108 1.14 14.51 -4.09
CA GLN A 108 0.44 15.56 -3.35
C GLN A 108 1.28 16.84 -3.22
N ASN A 109 2.60 16.72 -3.15
CA ASN A 109 3.53 17.85 -2.99
C ASN A 109 4.18 18.30 -4.31
N ARG A 110 3.73 17.78 -5.45
CA ARG A 110 4.30 18.15 -6.76
C ARG A 110 4.03 19.62 -7.07
N PRO A 111 4.94 20.31 -7.79
CA PRO A 111 4.71 21.71 -8.17
C PRO A 111 3.48 21.82 -9.08
N LEU A 112 2.65 22.82 -8.81
CA LEU A 112 1.46 23.14 -9.59
C LEU A 112 1.76 24.28 -10.57
N ASP A 113 0.98 24.37 -11.65
CA ASP A 113 1.05 25.52 -12.55
C ASP A 113 0.64 26.81 -11.85
N ALA A 114 1.25 27.92 -12.27
CA ALA A 114 1.01 29.22 -11.66
C ALA A 114 -0.44 29.72 -11.80
N ILE A 115 -1.18 29.24 -12.81
CA ILE A 115 -2.53 29.67 -13.13
C ILE A 115 -3.39 28.48 -13.55
N TYR A 116 -4.47 28.26 -12.81
CA TYR A 116 -5.60 27.42 -13.22
C TYR A 116 -6.86 28.28 -13.38
N PRO A 117 -7.42 28.42 -14.59
CA PRO A 117 -8.57 29.29 -14.83
C PRO A 117 -9.89 28.83 -14.20
N ILE A 118 -10.10 27.52 -13.98
CA ILE A 118 -11.41 26.99 -13.56
C ILE A 118 -11.24 25.89 -12.50
N PRO A 119 -11.54 26.20 -11.23
CA PRO A 119 -11.54 25.24 -10.14
C PRO A 119 -12.88 24.52 -9.99
N PHE A 120 -12.81 23.21 -9.75
CA PHE A 120 -13.92 22.36 -9.34
C PHE A 120 -13.55 21.65 -8.04
N ILE A 121 -14.45 21.71 -7.07
CA ILE A 121 -14.30 20.98 -5.80
C ILE A 121 -15.52 20.08 -5.64
N ASP A 122 -15.28 18.78 -5.50
CA ASP A 122 -16.34 17.80 -5.25
C ASP A 122 -16.05 17.03 -3.95
N ALA A 123 -17.11 16.52 -3.31
CA ALA A 123 -17.02 15.85 -2.01
C ALA A 123 -17.61 14.44 -2.08
N VAL A 124 -16.76 13.43 -1.85
CA VAL A 124 -17.17 12.03 -1.77
C VAL A 124 -17.21 11.58 -0.31
N HIS A 125 -18.35 11.10 0.14
CA HIS A 125 -18.54 10.66 1.52
C HIS A 125 -18.23 9.19 1.69
N PHE A 126 -17.35 8.87 2.63
CA PHE A 126 -16.96 7.51 3.00
C PHE A 126 -17.32 7.21 4.45
N SER A 127 -17.72 5.97 4.72
CA SER A 127 -17.93 5.47 6.08
C SER A 127 -16.65 4.77 6.54
N LEU A 128 -15.93 5.40 7.47
CA LEU A 128 -14.71 4.86 8.05
C LEU A 128 -14.98 4.40 9.48
N ARG A 129 -14.34 3.29 9.89
CA ARG A 129 -14.45 2.77 11.26
C ARG A 129 -13.24 3.26 12.06
N GLU A 130 -13.50 4.09 13.06
CA GLU A 130 -12.50 4.67 13.98
C GLU A 130 -12.99 4.39 15.41
N ASP A 131 -12.14 3.80 16.27
CA ASP A 131 -12.45 3.48 17.67
C ASP A 131 -13.80 2.76 17.90
N ASN A 132 -14.08 1.77 17.05
CA ASN A 132 -15.30 0.96 17.07
C ASN A 132 -16.60 1.71 16.72
N HIS A 133 -16.52 2.99 16.34
CA HIS A 133 -17.61 3.78 15.80
C HIS A 133 -17.45 3.97 14.28
N VAL A 134 -18.57 4.02 13.55
CA VAL A 134 -18.58 4.35 12.13
C VAL A 134 -18.76 5.85 11.99
N LYS A 135 -17.75 6.53 11.46
CA LYS A 135 -17.78 7.97 11.20
C LYS A 135 -17.89 8.19 9.69
N LYS A 136 -18.78 9.09 9.28
CA LYS A 136 -18.81 9.61 7.92
C LYS A 136 -17.73 10.68 7.77
N ILE A 137 -16.87 10.50 6.79
CA ILE A 137 -15.76 11.40 6.44
C ILE A 137 -15.95 11.81 4.98
N ALA A 138 -15.71 13.07 4.66
CA ALA A 138 -15.72 13.56 3.28
C ALA A 138 -14.30 13.59 2.75
N ALA A 139 -14.08 13.07 1.54
CA ALA A 139 -12.88 13.33 0.77
C ALA A 139 -13.22 14.39 -0.28
N TYR A 140 -12.50 15.50 -0.26
CA TYR A 140 -12.62 16.57 -1.22
C TYR A 140 -11.64 16.34 -2.37
N VAL A 141 -12.15 16.29 -3.59
CA VAL A 141 -11.34 16.19 -4.81
C VAL A 141 -11.33 17.56 -5.46
N ILE A 142 -10.12 18.12 -5.63
CA ILE A 142 -9.91 19.41 -6.29
C ILE A 142 -9.40 19.14 -7.70
N LEU A 143 -10.22 19.49 -8.68
CA LEU A 143 -9.95 19.34 -10.10
C LEU A 143 -9.89 20.71 -10.75
N GLU A 144 -8.86 20.93 -11.54
CA GLU A 144 -8.64 22.16 -12.26
C GLU A 144 -8.60 21.92 -13.78
N ILE A 145 -8.76 23.00 -14.54
CA ILE A 145 -8.48 23.04 -15.98
C ILE A 145 -7.17 23.79 -16.20
N THR A 146 -6.19 23.20 -16.88
CA THR A 146 -4.94 23.87 -17.27
C THR A 146 -5.19 24.92 -18.37
N LEU A 147 -4.20 25.77 -18.65
CA LEU A 147 -4.29 26.75 -19.75
C LEU A 147 -4.45 26.08 -21.14
N GLU A 148 -3.99 24.83 -21.29
CA GLU A 148 -4.17 24.01 -22.48
C GLU A 148 -5.55 23.33 -22.55
N GLY A 149 -6.43 23.58 -21.57
CA GLY A 149 -7.77 23.00 -21.50
C GLY A 149 -7.80 21.55 -21.02
N LYS A 150 -6.74 21.06 -20.37
CA LYS A 150 -6.70 19.70 -19.81
C LYS A 150 -7.27 19.68 -18.40
N LYS A 151 -8.05 18.64 -18.09
CA LYS A 151 -8.51 18.38 -16.72
C LYS A 151 -7.40 17.73 -15.92
N GLU A 152 -7.13 18.25 -14.72
CA GLU A 152 -6.14 17.70 -13.82
C GLU A 152 -6.65 17.69 -12.38
N VAL A 153 -6.47 16.58 -11.67
CA VAL A 153 -6.69 16.54 -10.22
C VAL A 153 -5.45 17.10 -9.55
N ILE A 154 -5.59 18.21 -8.83
CA ILE A 154 -4.46 18.89 -8.19
C ILE A 154 -4.31 18.53 -6.72
N SER A 155 -5.40 18.16 -6.05
CA SER A 155 -5.35 17.74 -4.65
C SER A 155 -6.52 16.82 -4.28
N LEU A 156 -6.28 15.97 -3.28
CA LEU A 156 -7.26 15.14 -2.62
C LEU A 156 -7.09 15.30 -1.10
N GLU A 157 -8.12 15.83 -0.46
CA GLU A 157 -8.09 16.22 0.95
C GLU A 157 -9.13 15.46 1.76
N ILE A 158 -8.71 14.80 2.84
CA ILE A 158 -9.64 14.04 3.70
C ILE A 158 -10.12 14.95 4.83
N GLY A 159 -11.34 15.44 4.70
CA GLY A 159 -11.98 16.35 5.63
C GLY A 159 -12.55 15.65 6.86
N LYS A 160 -11.99 15.94 8.04
CA LYS A 160 -12.56 15.49 9.31
C LYS A 160 -13.70 16.38 9.81
N ASN A 161 -13.72 17.67 9.45
CA ASN A 161 -14.69 18.70 9.86
C ASN A 161 -14.86 19.78 8.77
N GLU A 162 -16.11 20.18 8.47
CA GLU A 162 -16.44 21.25 7.51
C GLU A 162 -16.36 22.65 8.15
N SER A 163 -15.14 23.12 8.42
CA SER A 163 -14.95 24.48 8.99
C SER A 163 -14.34 25.43 7.98
N SER A 164 -14.65 26.73 8.10
CA SER A 164 -14.01 27.78 7.29
C SER A 164 -12.49 27.79 7.46
N LYS A 165 -11.99 27.50 8.66
CA LYS A 165 -10.56 27.37 8.94
C LYS A 165 -9.92 26.19 8.20
N TYR A 166 -10.64 25.09 8.06
CA TYR A 166 -10.18 23.92 7.29
C TYR A 166 -10.04 24.27 5.81
N TRP A 167 -11.06 24.89 5.22
CA TRP A 167 -11.01 25.33 3.82
C TRP A 167 -9.90 26.35 3.55
N LEU A 168 -9.66 27.27 4.48
CA LEU A 168 -8.52 28.19 4.39
C LEU A 168 -7.18 27.42 4.40
N GLY A 169 -7.08 26.37 5.21
CA GLY A 169 -5.92 25.46 5.21
C GLY A 169 -5.71 24.79 3.86
N VAL A 170 -6.77 24.19 3.30
CA VAL A 170 -6.75 23.55 1.98
C VAL A 170 -6.35 24.54 0.88
N LEU A 171 -6.93 25.74 0.83
CA LEU A 171 -6.58 26.72 -0.19
C LEU A 171 -5.14 27.25 -0.05
N ASN A 172 -4.59 27.25 1.17
CA ASN A 172 -3.19 27.61 1.37
C ASN A 172 -2.22 26.54 0.87
N THR A 173 -2.57 25.25 0.91
CA THR A 173 -1.71 24.19 0.36
C THR A 173 -1.58 24.30 -1.15
N LEU A 174 -2.61 24.80 -1.84
CA LEU A 174 -2.62 25.02 -3.29
C LEU A 174 -1.86 26.27 -3.76
N LYS A 175 -1.46 27.14 -2.83
CA LYS A 175 -0.81 28.42 -3.15
C LYS A 175 0.71 28.28 -3.35
N HIS A 176 1.24 27.07 -3.22
CA HIS A 176 2.67 26.76 -3.24
C HIS A 176 3.22 26.55 -4.66
#